data_AF-A0A8J8NBL8-F1
#
_entry.id   AF-A0A8J8NBL8-F1
#
_cell.length_a   1.000
_cell.length_b   1.000
_cell.length_c   1.000
_cell.angle_alpha   90.00
_cell.angle_beta   90.00
_cell.angle_gamma   90.00
#
_symmetry.space_group_name_H-M   'P 1'
#
loop_
_entity.id
_entity.type
_entity.pdbx_description
1 polymer ?
#
loop_
_entity_poly.entity_id
_entity_poly.type
_entity_poly.pdbx_seq_one_letter_code
_entity_poly.pdbx_strand_id
1 'polypeptide(L)'
;MVDNATTLKKRLPQSSPRHLQQTLQEESKDSVIDKFFTQTLQELEGLVGPGVCQLCDREIAKSVKIRCLECPAPTVYCLDCLRHGRTKPDSGHLPSHAYYVLDNLDFPLLMRDWTARDELQLMQGLMKCGLGNWKDIAEQYVKGKSAEECEDHYYAFYNKSKVDTKPSEDDFIIVQRFNSTASSASSHRSSQQVEVWNFDEAK
;
A
#
# COMPACT_ATOMS: atom_id res chain seq x y z
N MET A 1 -78.24 -6.97 10.06
CA MET A 1 -77.35 -5.84 9.75
C MET A 1 -76.18 -5.92 10.72
N VAL A 2 -74.99 -6.24 10.17
CA VAL A 2 -73.62 -5.77 10.52
C VAL A 2 -73.22 -5.67 12.01
N ASP A 3 -72.07 -6.13 12.52
CA ASP A 3 -70.82 -6.70 12.03
C ASP A 3 -70.13 -7.37 13.23
N ASN A 4 -69.38 -8.47 13.04
CA ASN A 4 -68.43 -8.94 14.06
C ASN A 4 -67.03 -9.03 13.46
N ALA A 5 -66.16 -8.14 13.95
CA ALA A 5 -64.79 -7.95 13.53
C ALA A 5 -63.92 -9.18 13.85
N THR A 6 -63.28 -9.74 12.81
CA THR A 6 -62.23 -10.76 12.97
C THR A 6 -60.87 -10.09 12.89
N THR A 7 -60.23 -9.91 14.05
CA THR A 7 -58.88 -9.35 14.17
C THR A 7 -57.84 -10.35 13.66
N LEU A 8 -57.26 -10.05 12.49
CA LEU A 8 -56.07 -10.70 11.94
C LEU A 8 -54.84 -10.42 12.84
N LYS A 9 -54.43 -11.41 13.63
CA LYS A 9 -53.12 -11.42 14.27
C LYS A 9 -52.05 -11.63 13.19
N LYS A 10 -51.37 -10.55 12.77
CA LYS A 10 -50.16 -10.63 11.95
C LYS A 10 -49.12 -11.48 12.68
N ARG A 11 -48.75 -12.64 12.11
CA ARG A 11 -47.61 -13.43 12.58
C ARG A 11 -46.33 -12.61 12.33
N LEU A 12 -45.57 -12.37 13.38
CA LEU A 12 -44.17 -11.95 13.28
C LEU A 12 -43.38 -13.10 12.60
N PRO A 13 -42.45 -12.81 11.68
CA PRO A 13 -41.61 -13.83 11.08
C PRO A 13 -40.72 -14.43 12.17
N GLN A 14 -40.95 -15.69 12.51
CA GLN A 14 -40.06 -16.45 13.39
C GLN A 14 -38.87 -16.93 12.57
N SER A 15 -37.78 -16.15 12.57
CA SER A 15 -36.49 -16.62 12.06
C SER A 15 -36.00 -17.78 12.94
N SER A 16 -35.66 -18.91 12.32
CA SER A 16 -35.16 -20.12 12.99
C SER A 16 -33.89 -19.81 13.81
N PRO A 17 -33.69 -20.43 14.99
CA PRO A 17 -32.47 -20.26 15.80
C PRO A 17 -31.17 -20.48 15.01
N ARG A 18 -31.19 -21.36 13.99
CA ARG A 18 -30.05 -21.57 13.08
C ARG A 18 -29.73 -20.34 12.23
N HIS A 19 -30.73 -19.60 11.79
CA HIS A 19 -30.54 -18.40 10.97
C HIS A 19 -29.98 -17.25 11.80
N LEU A 20 -30.39 -17.12 13.08
CA LEU A 20 -29.84 -16.13 14.01
C LEU A 20 -28.36 -16.41 14.35
N GLN A 21 -28.02 -17.69 14.53
CA GLN A 21 -26.66 -18.13 14.84
C GLN A 21 -25.73 -18.02 13.62
N GLN A 22 -26.28 -18.19 12.42
CA GLN A 22 -25.60 -17.96 11.15
C GLN A 22 -25.36 -16.47 10.89
N THR A 23 -26.34 -15.60 11.13
CA THR A 23 -26.16 -14.14 11.02
C THR A 23 -25.13 -13.61 12.01
N LEU A 24 -25.12 -14.09 13.26
CA LEU A 24 -24.09 -13.70 14.25
C LEU A 24 -22.68 -14.18 13.87
N GLN A 25 -22.57 -15.35 13.23
CA GLN A 25 -21.29 -15.85 12.71
C GLN A 25 -20.82 -15.06 11.48
N GLU A 26 -21.72 -14.68 10.58
CA GLU A 26 -21.45 -13.82 9.42
C GLU A 26 -21.03 -12.41 9.87
N GLU A 27 -21.76 -11.77 10.79
CA GLU A 27 -21.39 -10.48 11.39
C GLU A 27 -20.01 -10.52 12.08
N SER A 28 -19.66 -11.64 12.73
CA SER A 28 -18.35 -11.82 13.36
C SER A 28 -17.22 -11.93 12.34
N LYS A 29 -17.45 -12.61 11.21
CA LYS A 29 -16.47 -12.78 10.13
C LYS A 29 -16.24 -11.48 9.39
N ASP A 30 -17.31 -10.73 9.11
CA ASP A 30 -17.24 -9.41 8.49
C ASP A 30 -16.40 -8.46 9.36
N SER A 31 -16.55 -8.51 10.69
CA SER A 31 -15.73 -7.71 11.61
C SER A 31 -14.24 -8.07 11.62
N VAL A 32 -13.89 -9.33 11.38
CA VAL A 32 -12.49 -9.79 11.34
C VAL A 32 -11.85 -9.41 10.01
N ILE A 33 -12.58 -9.58 8.91
CA ILE A 33 -12.15 -9.20 7.57
C ILE A 33 -11.94 -7.68 7.52
N ASP A 34 -12.88 -6.88 8.03
CA ASP A 34 -12.77 -5.42 8.06
C ASP A 34 -11.55 -4.93 8.87
N LYS A 35 -11.29 -5.56 10.02
CA LYS A 35 -10.07 -5.29 10.82
C LYS A 35 -8.80 -5.63 10.06
N PHE A 36 -8.78 -6.77 9.36
CA PHE A 36 -7.64 -7.18 8.55
C PHE A 36 -7.37 -6.20 7.39
N PHE A 37 -8.43 -5.80 6.67
CA PHE A 37 -8.32 -4.81 5.59
C PHE A 37 -7.82 -3.45 6.12
N THR A 38 -8.35 -3.00 7.26
CA THR A 38 -7.94 -1.74 7.89
C THR A 38 -6.47 -1.76 8.29
N GLN A 39 -6.01 -2.84 8.92
CA GLN A 39 -4.61 -2.97 9.31
C GLN A 39 -3.68 -3.01 8.09
N THR A 40 -4.03 -3.81 7.08
CA THR A 40 -3.23 -3.93 5.85
C THR A 40 -3.15 -2.59 5.09
N LEU A 41 -4.24 -1.82 5.04
CA LEU A 41 -4.25 -0.49 4.45
C LEU A 41 -3.28 0.46 5.17
N GLN A 42 -3.27 0.43 6.49
CA GLN A 42 -2.37 1.26 7.29
C GLN A 42 -0.90 0.92 7.03
N GLU A 43 -0.58 -0.36 6.84
CA GLU A 43 0.77 -0.81 6.48
C GLU A 43 1.18 -0.34 5.08
N LEU A 44 0.28 -0.45 4.09
CA LEU A 44 0.52 0.05 2.73
C LEU A 44 0.73 1.57 2.69
N GLU A 45 -0.12 2.33 3.40
CA GLU A 45 0.03 3.78 3.57
C GLU A 45 1.37 4.10 4.26
N GLY A 46 1.79 3.25 5.19
CA GLY A 46 3.09 3.30 5.85
C GLY A 46 4.28 3.08 4.90
N LEU A 47 4.15 2.26 3.87
CA LEU A 47 5.23 2.02 2.90
C LEU A 47 5.35 3.16 1.87
N VAL A 48 4.21 3.64 1.36
CA VAL A 48 4.17 4.71 0.36
C VAL A 48 4.51 6.07 0.99
N GLY A 49 3.99 6.32 2.20
CA GLY A 49 4.13 7.58 2.93
C GLY A 49 3.31 8.73 2.32
N PRO A 50 3.21 9.86 3.03
CA PRO A 50 2.47 11.03 2.54
C PRO A 50 3.12 11.63 1.28
N GLY A 51 2.27 12.23 0.44
CA GLY A 51 2.70 12.89 -0.80
C GLY A 51 3.34 14.27 -0.60
N VAL A 52 3.26 14.83 0.60
CA VAL A 52 3.73 16.19 0.92
C VAL A 52 4.64 16.15 2.14
N CYS A 53 5.74 16.91 2.08
CA CYS A 53 6.68 17.06 3.18
C CYS A 53 6.01 17.81 4.32
N GLN A 54 5.98 17.22 5.51
CA GLN A 54 5.29 17.84 6.65
C GLN A 54 6.05 19.03 7.25
N LEU A 55 7.31 19.27 6.86
CA LEU A 55 8.14 20.37 7.36
C LEU A 55 8.23 21.59 6.41
N CYS A 56 8.10 21.40 5.09
CA CYS A 56 8.21 22.50 4.12
C CYS A 56 7.07 22.53 3.10
N ASP A 57 6.09 21.62 3.23
CA ASP A 57 4.87 21.57 2.43
C ASP A 57 5.11 21.37 0.91
N ARG A 58 6.33 20.98 0.53
CA ARG A 58 6.68 20.57 -0.84
C ARG A 58 6.13 19.18 -1.15
N GLU A 59 5.66 18.98 -2.36
CA GLU A 59 5.32 17.66 -2.90
C GLU A 59 6.55 16.73 -2.99
N ILE A 60 6.43 15.53 -2.41
CA ILE A 60 7.45 14.48 -2.36
C ILE A 60 6.90 13.09 -2.68
N ALA A 61 5.72 13.00 -3.30
CA ALA A 61 5.03 11.73 -3.56
C ALA A 61 5.93 10.70 -4.27
N LYS A 62 6.71 11.14 -5.27
CA LYS A 62 7.63 10.31 -6.07
C LYS A 62 9.10 10.39 -5.65
N SER A 63 9.38 11.01 -4.51
CA SER A 63 10.74 11.17 -3.99
C SER A 63 11.00 10.22 -2.82
N VAL A 64 12.28 9.95 -2.56
CA VAL A 64 12.75 9.37 -1.30
C VAL A 64 12.30 10.26 -0.14
N LYS A 65 11.80 9.65 0.93
CA LYS A 65 11.25 10.35 2.09
C LYS A 65 11.98 9.92 3.35
N ILE A 66 11.95 10.78 4.35
CA ILE A 66 12.56 10.53 5.65
C ILE A 66 11.45 10.46 6.68
N ARG A 67 11.32 9.33 7.38
CA ARG A 67 10.37 9.14 8.48
C ARG A 67 11.11 9.27 9.81
N CYS A 68 10.71 10.22 10.64
CA CYS A 68 11.19 10.31 12.02
C CYS A 68 10.65 9.14 12.86
N LEU A 69 11.48 8.57 13.73
CA LEU A 69 11.12 7.45 14.61
C LEU A 69 10.78 7.88 16.04
N GLU A 70 11.14 9.10 16.44
CA GLU A 70 11.00 9.58 17.82
C GLU A 70 9.88 10.61 18.03
N CYS A 71 9.26 11.13 16.96
CA CYS A 71 8.20 12.12 17.11
C CYS A 71 6.92 11.49 17.68
N PRO A 72 6.17 12.21 18.54
CA PRO A 72 4.87 11.74 19.05
C PRO A 72 3.89 11.37 17.93
N ALA A 73 3.90 12.14 16.84
CA ALA A 73 3.28 11.80 15.57
C ALA A 73 4.38 11.56 14.53
N PRO A 74 4.44 10.38 13.87
CA PRO A 74 5.48 10.06 12.91
C PRO A 74 5.56 11.09 11.78
N THR A 75 6.59 11.95 11.85
CA THR A 75 6.77 13.04 10.88
C THR A 75 7.56 12.54 9.67
N VAL A 76 7.02 12.72 8.48
CA VAL A 76 7.64 12.39 7.19
C VAL A 76 8.00 13.67 6.43
N TYR A 77 9.25 13.77 6.02
CA TYR A 77 9.81 14.97 5.42
C TYR A 77 10.78 14.64 4.29
N CYS A 78 11.13 15.66 3.50
CA CYS A 78 11.99 15.52 2.35
C CYS A 78 13.49 15.50 2.74
N LEU A 79 14.33 14.98 1.85
CA LEU A 79 15.78 14.98 2.01
C LEU A 79 16.34 16.40 2.21
N ASP A 80 15.75 17.40 1.56
CA ASP A 80 16.13 18.81 1.75
C ASP A 80 15.87 19.32 3.17
N CYS A 81 14.83 18.85 3.84
CA CYS A 81 14.57 19.21 5.24
C CYS A 81 15.55 18.51 6.18
N LEU A 82 15.91 17.26 5.89
CA LEU A 82 16.92 16.51 6.64
C LEU A 82 18.27 17.25 6.62
N ARG A 83 18.80 17.55 5.42
CA ARG A 83 20.13 18.18 5.27
C ARG A 83 20.26 19.55 5.94
N HIS A 84 19.15 20.29 6.07
CA HIS A 84 19.16 21.63 6.67
C HIS A 84 18.69 21.62 8.13
N GLY A 85 18.37 20.44 8.70
CA GLY A 85 17.86 20.32 10.06
C GLY A 85 16.61 21.17 10.31
N ARG A 86 15.67 21.22 9.35
CA ARG A 86 14.44 22.02 9.49
C ARG A 86 13.54 21.43 10.56
N THR A 87 12.83 22.29 11.28
CA THR A 87 11.82 21.91 12.28
C THR A 87 10.55 22.76 12.10
N LYS A 88 9.42 22.25 12.60
CA LYS A 88 8.18 23.03 12.79
C LYS A 88 7.87 23.09 14.30
N PRO A 89 7.49 24.26 14.85
CA PRO A 89 7.23 24.42 16.28
C PRO A 89 6.26 23.38 16.87
N ASP A 90 5.20 23.05 16.12
CA ASP A 90 4.12 22.19 16.61
C ASP A 90 4.34 20.68 16.32
N SER A 91 5.43 20.33 15.63
CA SER A 91 5.67 18.94 15.20
C SER A 91 6.31 18.07 16.28
N GLY A 92 6.94 18.66 17.29
CA GLY A 92 7.79 17.94 18.25
C GLY A 92 9.04 17.30 17.62
N HIS A 93 9.33 17.59 16.35
CA HIS A 93 10.49 17.04 15.64
C HIS A 93 11.77 17.81 15.94
N LEU A 94 12.87 17.08 16.19
CA LEU A 94 14.21 17.62 16.31
C LEU A 94 15.12 17.03 15.21
N PRO A 95 16.12 17.79 14.70
CA PRO A 95 17.03 17.31 13.66
C PRO A 95 17.90 16.13 14.10
N SER A 96 18.04 15.93 15.42
CA SER A 96 18.82 14.86 16.02
C SER A 96 18.07 13.54 16.16
N HIS A 97 16.77 13.49 15.87
CA HIS A 97 15.99 12.27 16.00
C HIS A 97 16.44 11.21 14.98
N ALA A 98 16.45 9.96 15.42
CA ALA A 98 16.58 8.79 14.56
C ALA A 98 15.48 8.77 13.51
N TYR A 99 15.85 8.33 12.31
CA TYR A 99 14.97 8.29 11.16
C TYR A 99 15.13 7.01 10.35
N TYR A 100 14.11 6.73 9.54
CA TYR A 100 14.10 5.66 8.54
C TYR A 100 13.93 6.28 7.15
N VAL A 101 14.68 5.76 6.17
CA VAL A 101 14.60 6.20 4.77
C VAL A 101 13.55 5.37 4.05
N LEU A 102 12.52 6.03 3.53
CA LEU A 102 11.49 5.43 2.69
C LEU A 102 11.88 5.61 1.23
N ASP A 103 12.05 4.49 0.52
CA ASP A 103 12.33 4.47 -0.91
C ASP A 103 11.14 5.03 -1.74
N ASN A 104 11.42 5.49 -2.95
CA ASN A 104 10.39 5.92 -3.88
C ASN A 104 9.79 4.77 -4.71
N LEU A 105 10.30 3.54 -4.56
CA LEU A 105 9.75 2.32 -5.18
C LEU A 105 9.61 2.44 -6.71
N ASP A 106 10.46 3.25 -7.33
CA ASP A 106 10.45 3.57 -8.76
C ASP A 106 11.26 2.54 -9.55
N PHE A 107 10.81 1.28 -9.49
CA PHE A 107 11.41 0.17 -10.22
C PHE A 107 10.34 -0.82 -10.66
N PRO A 108 10.47 -1.45 -11.83
CA PRO A 108 9.47 -2.40 -12.31
C PRO A 108 9.45 -3.67 -11.48
N LEU A 109 8.26 -4.14 -11.09
CA LEU A 109 8.09 -5.33 -10.25
C LEU A 109 7.60 -6.55 -11.06
N LEU A 110 6.38 -6.47 -11.59
CA LEU A 110 5.72 -7.56 -12.34
C LEU A 110 5.68 -7.31 -13.85
N MET A 111 5.58 -6.04 -14.26
CA MET A 111 5.64 -5.61 -15.65
C MET A 111 6.61 -4.43 -15.80
N ARG A 112 7.28 -4.32 -16.95
CA ARG A 112 8.29 -3.26 -17.19
C ARG A 112 7.76 -1.84 -17.02
N ASP A 113 6.50 -1.63 -17.36
CA ASP A 113 5.86 -0.31 -17.29
C ASP A 113 5.06 -0.11 -16.00
N TRP A 114 5.16 -1.04 -15.04
CA TRP A 114 4.50 -0.97 -13.74
C TRP A 114 5.53 -1.00 -12.62
N THR A 115 5.67 0.14 -11.93
CA THR A 115 6.59 0.24 -10.81
C THR A 115 6.04 -0.47 -9.58
N ALA A 116 6.90 -0.87 -8.65
CA ALA A 116 6.46 -1.40 -7.36
C ALA A 116 5.54 -0.40 -6.62
N ARG A 117 5.72 0.91 -6.83
CA ARG A 117 4.78 1.92 -6.34
C ARG A 117 3.40 1.78 -6.96
N ASP A 118 3.32 1.62 -8.29
CA ASP A 118 2.04 1.44 -9.00
C ASP A 118 1.31 0.18 -8.52
N GLU A 119 2.05 -0.91 -8.29
CA GLU A 119 1.47 -2.16 -7.76
C GLU A 119 0.84 -1.96 -6.37
N LEU A 120 1.54 -1.28 -5.45
CA LEU A 120 1.00 -0.98 -4.12
C LEU A 120 -0.21 -0.03 -4.20
N GLN A 121 -0.17 0.95 -5.10
CA GLN A 121 -1.28 1.89 -5.30
C GLN A 121 -2.50 1.21 -5.91
N LEU A 122 -2.32 0.24 -6.81
CA LEU A 122 -3.41 -0.58 -7.34
C LEU A 122 -4.07 -1.38 -6.21
N MET A 123 -3.28 -2.06 -5.38
CA MET A 123 -3.81 -2.81 -4.23
C MET A 123 -4.55 -1.89 -3.24
N GLN A 124 -3.99 -0.73 -2.92
CA GLN A 124 -4.62 0.24 -2.04
C GLN A 124 -5.95 0.76 -2.63
N GLY A 125 -5.98 1.06 -3.93
CA GLY A 125 -7.17 1.49 -4.65
C GLY A 125 -8.26 0.42 -4.63
N LEU A 126 -7.91 -0.85 -4.87
CA LEU A 126 -8.85 -1.97 -4.78
C LEU A 126 -9.48 -2.09 -3.38
N MET A 127 -8.68 -1.92 -2.33
CA MET A 127 -9.14 -2.00 -0.95
C MET A 127 -10.03 -0.80 -0.55
N LYS A 128 -9.83 0.38 -1.14
CA LYS A 128 -10.57 1.61 -0.80
C LYS A 128 -11.79 1.86 -1.70
N CYS A 129 -11.67 1.60 -3.00
CA CYS A 129 -12.70 1.87 -4.01
C CYS A 129 -13.55 0.63 -4.33
N GLY A 130 -13.06 -0.56 -3.97
CA GLY A 130 -13.67 -1.84 -4.34
C GLY A 130 -13.26 -2.32 -5.73
N LEU A 131 -13.20 -3.64 -5.90
CA LEU A 131 -12.92 -4.28 -7.18
C LEU A 131 -13.98 -3.88 -8.23
N GLY A 132 -13.53 -3.56 -9.45
CA GLY A 132 -14.41 -3.14 -10.55
C GLY A 132 -14.59 -1.62 -10.66
N ASN A 133 -14.25 -0.84 -9.62
CA ASN A 133 -14.25 0.62 -9.70
C ASN A 133 -12.94 1.16 -10.30
N TRP A 134 -12.60 0.67 -11.50
CA TRP A 134 -11.31 0.93 -12.16
C TRP A 134 -11.05 2.40 -12.45
N LYS A 135 -12.13 3.16 -12.68
CA LYS A 135 -12.05 4.61 -12.92
C LYS A 135 -11.50 5.34 -11.69
N ASP A 136 -12.11 5.14 -10.52
CA ASP A 136 -11.65 5.81 -9.29
C ASP A 136 -10.25 5.31 -8.88
N ILE A 137 -9.97 4.02 -9.10
CA ILE A 137 -8.64 3.44 -8.84
C ILE A 137 -7.56 4.15 -9.67
N ALA A 138 -7.79 4.29 -10.99
CA ALA A 138 -6.85 4.95 -11.90
C ALA A 138 -6.69 6.45 -11.57
N GLU A 139 -7.80 7.16 -11.34
CA GLU A 139 -7.77 8.62 -11.12
C GLU A 139 -7.16 9.00 -9.76
N GLN A 140 -7.49 8.25 -8.70
CA GLN A 140 -7.13 8.61 -7.32
C GLN A 140 -5.82 7.97 -6.84
N TYR A 141 -5.52 6.74 -7.29
CA TYR A 141 -4.40 5.96 -6.78
C TYR A 141 -3.28 5.78 -7.81
N VAL A 142 -3.57 5.13 -8.94
CA VAL A 142 -2.55 4.75 -9.94
C VAL A 142 -2.37 5.84 -11.00
N LYS A 143 -1.86 6.99 -10.56
CA LYS A 143 -1.72 8.17 -11.43
C LYS A 143 -0.78 7.91 -12.60
N GLY A 144 -1.33 7.93 -13.81
CA GLY A 144 -0.59 7.70 -15.06
C GLY A 144 -0.95 6.40 -15.77
N LYS A 145 -1.86 5.60 -15.19
CA LYS A 145 -2.49 4.46 -15.83
C LYS A 145 -3.98 4.74 -16.07
N SER A 146 -4.51 4.22 -17.16
CA SER A 146 -5.93 4.26 -17.49
C SER A 146 -6.70 3.18 -16.72
N ALA A 147 -8.02 3.31 -16.66
CA ALA A 147 -8.89 2.32 -16.04
C ALA A 147 -8.75 0.92 -16.70
N GLU A 148 -8.64 0.89 -18.03
CA GLU A 148 -8.44 -0.35 -18.81
C GLU A 148 -7.08 -0.98 -18.49
N GLU A 149 -6.01 -0.21 -18.44
CA GLU A 149 -4.68 -0.72 -18.04
C GLU A 149 -4.70 -1.30 -16.61
N CYS A 150 -5.38 -0.64 -15.66
CA CYS A 150 -5.51 -1.13 -14.30
C CYS A 150 -6.30 -2.45 -14.23
N GLU A 151 -7.40 -2.54 -14.97
CA GLU A 151 -8.23 -3.74 -15.04
C GLU A 151 -7.44 -4.91 -15.65
N ASP A 152 -6.85 -4.70 -16.82
CA ASP A 152 -6.08 -5.72 -17.54
C ASP A 152 -4.89 -6.20 -16.71
N HIS A 153 -4.17 -5.29 -16.06
CA HIS A 153 -3.03 -5.65 -15.20
C HIS A 153 -3.48 -6.46 -13.99
N TYR A 154 -4.58 -6.07 -13.34
CA TYR A 154 -5.15 -6.86 -12.24
C TYR A 154 -5.49 -8.28 -12.70
N TYR A 155 -6.20 -8.43 -13.83
CA TYR A 155 -6.57 -9.73 -14.36
C TYR A 155 -5.39 -10.55 -14.89
N ALA A 156 -4.31 -9.91 -15.33
CA ALA A 156 -3.12 -10.58 -15.78
C ALA A 156 -2.28 -11.17 -14.63
N PHE A 157 -2.14 -10.45 -13.50
CA PHE A 157 -1.18 -10.82 -12.45
C PHE A 157 -1.81 -11.20 -11.11
N TYR A 158 -2.98 -10.66 -10.78
CA TYR A 158 -3.60 -10.80 -9.45
C TYR A 158 -4.87 -11.65 -9.46
N ASN A 159 -5.64 -11.62 -10.55
CA ASN A 159 -6.77 -12.53 -10.74
C ASN A 159 -6.39 -13.65 -11.69
N LYS A 160 -5.97 -14.78 -11.14
CA LYS A 160 -5.92 -16.03 -11.89
C LYS A 160 -6.55 -17.14 -11.09
N SER A 161 -7.22 -18.02 -11.82
CA SER A 161 -7.70 -19.36 -11.46
C SER A 161 -6.58 -20.32 -10.97
N LYS A 162 -5.56 -19.81 -10.26
CA LYS A 162 -4.50 -20.58 -9.60
C LYS A 162 -4.97 -20.94 -8.18
N VAL A 163 -4.46 -22.05 -7.66
CA VAL A 163 -4.74 -22.56 -6.31
C VAL A 163 -4.29 -21.58 -5.20
N ASP A 164 -3.43 -20.62 -5.54
CA ASP A 164 -2.99 -19.50 -4.70
C ASP A 164 -3.11 -18.18 -5.49
N THR A 165 -3.64 -17.13 -4.85
CA THR A 165 -3.90 -15.81 -5.43
C THR A 165 -2.71 -14.86 -5.36
N LYS A 166 -1.59 -15.30 -4.79
CA LYS A 166 -0.36 -14.51 -4.69
C LYS A 166 0.48 -14.62 -5.98
N PRO A 167 1.11 -13.52 -6.45
CA PRO A 167 2.15 -13.60 -7.47
C PRO A 167 3.27 -14.56 -7.04
N SER A 168 3.73 -15.40 -7.97
CA SER A 168 4.80 -16.38 -7.74
C SER A 168 6.17 -15.80 -8.08
N GLU A 169 7.26 -16.46 -7.65
CA GLU A 169 8.62 -15.99 -7.94
C GLU A 169 8.89 -15.80 -9.44
N ASP A 170 8.28 -16.63 -10.27
CA ASP A 170 8.39 -16.56 -11.73
C ASP A 170 7.75 -15.30 -12.34
N ASP A 171 6.81 -14.67 -11.63
CA ASP A 171 6.13 -13.45 -12.07
C ASP A 171 6.99 -12.18 -11.81
N PHE A 172 8.01 -12.25 -10.93
CA PHE A 172 8.87 -11.12 -10.62
C PHE A 172 10.00 -10.94 -11.64
N ILE A 173 9.97 -9.84 -12.39
CA ILE A 173 11.01 -9.53 -13.39
C ILE A 173 12.36 -9.21 -12.71
N ILE A 174 12.34 -8.76 -11.45
CA ILE A 174 13.55 -8.39 -10.69
C ILE A 174 14.44 -9.61 -10.41
N VAL A 175 13.85 -10.79 -10.19
CA VAL A 175 14.60 -12.02 -9.92
C VAL A 175 15.38 -12.48 -11.15
N GLN A 176 14.83 -12.27 -12.35
CA GLN A 176 15.47 -12.65 -13.61
C GLN A 176 16.76 -11.85 -13.92
N ARG A 177 16.88 -10.63 -13.38
CA ARG A 177 18.09 -9.79 -13.55
C ARG A 177 19.29 -10.26 -12.73
N PHE A 178 19.08 -10.81 -11.54
CA PHE A 178 20.17 -11.36 -10.71
C PHE A 178 20.72 -12.69 -11.25
N ASN A 179 19.86 -13.56 -11.79
CA ASN A 179 20.30 -14.85 -12.34
C ASN A 179 21.04 -14.72 -13.70
N SER A 180 20.75 -13.66 -14.45
CA SER A 180 21.44 -13.38 -15.72
C SER A 180 22.87 -12.86 -15.53
N THR A 181 23.12 -12.15 -14.42
CA THR A 181 24.47 -11.67 -14.06
C THR A 181 25.32 -12.76 -13.40
N ALA A 182 24.71 -13.70 -12.67
CA ALA A 182 25.41 -14.86 -12.14
C ALA A 182 25.93 -15.81 -13.24
N SER A 183 25.20 -15.94 -14.35
CA SER A 183 25.61 -16.78 -15.49
C SER A 183 26.72 -16.16 -16.36
N SER A 184 27.01 -14.86 -16.18
CA SER A 184 28.01 -14.11 -16.96
C SER A 184 29.23 -13.67 -16.12
N ALA A 185 29.21 -13.88 -14.80
CA ALA A 185 30.28 -13.47 -13.88
C ALA A 185 31.48 -14.44 -13.76
N SER A 186 31.64 -15.41 -14.67
CA SER A 186 32.82 -16.31 -14.67
C SER A 186 34.02 -15.78 -15.47
N SER A 187 33.97 -14.57 -16.02
CA SER A 187 35.12 -13.98 -16.72
C SER A 187 35.10 -12.45 -16.71
N HIS A 188 35.43 -11.84 -15.57
CA HIS A 188 36.32 -10.67 -15.47
C HIS A 188 36.22 -10.07 -14.06
N ARG A 189 37.21 -10.41 -13.22
CA ARG A 189 37.47 -9.72 -11.96
C ARG A 189 38.19 -8.41 -12.29
N SER A 190 37.47 -7.29 -12.30
CA SER A 190 38.09 -5.97 -12.20
C SER A 190 37.79 -5.40 -10.82
N SER A 191 38.85 -5.17 -10.05
CA SER A 191 38.81 -4.56 -8.73
C SER A 191 38.27 -3.14 -8.83
N GLN A 192 37.06 -2.89 -8.32
CA GLN A 192 36.64 -1.55 -7.94
C GLN A 192 36.40 -1.53 -6.44
N GLN A 193 37.26 -0.77 -5.79
CA GLN A 193 37.27 -0.45 -4.38
C GLN A 193 36.03 0.38 -4.06
N VAL A 194 35.23 -0.08 -3.10
CA VAL A 194 34.11 0.69 -2.55
C VAL A 194 34.70 1.80 -1.70
N GLU A 195 34.64 3.05 -2.17
CA GLU A 195 34.96 4.21 -1.35
C GLU A 195 33.86 4.42 -0.32
N VAL A 196 34.19 4.15 0.94
CA VAL A 196 33.37 4.44 2.10
C VAL A 196 33.37 5.95 2.31
N TRP A 197 32.22 6.59 2.10
CA TRP A 197 32.04 8.00 2.45
C TRP A 197 32.14 8.17 3.96
N ASN A 198 33.14 8.93 4.42
CA ASN A 198 33.38 9.22 5.83
C ASN A 198 32.75 10.58 6.18
N PHE A 199 31.83 10.59 7.15
CA PHE A 199 30.95 11.72 7.45
C PHE A 199 31.63 12.87 8.24
N ASP A 200 32.91 12.72 8.60
CA ASP A 200 33.60 13.65 9.52
C ASP A 200 34.23 14.90 8.86
N GLU A 201 34.10 15.10 7.54
CA GLU A 201 34.76 16.22 6.83
C GLU A 201 33.85 17.42 6.46
N ALA A 202 32.68 17.57 7.08
CA ALA A 202 31.84 18.76 6.90
C ALA A 202 31.75 19.59 8.19
N LYS A 203 32.72 20.47 8.41
CA LYS A 203 32.62 21.62 9.32
C LYS A 203 32.54 22.91 8.53
#